data_AF-A0A6C0BYX7-F1
#
_entry.id   AF-A0A6C0BYX7-F1
#
_cell.length_a   1.000
_cell.length_b   1.000
_cell.length_c   1.000
_cell.angle_alpha   90.00
_cell.angle_beta   90.00
_cell.angle_gamma   90.00
#
_symmetry.space_group_name_H-M   'P 1'
#
loop_
_entity.id
_entity.type
_entity.pdbx_description
1 polymer ?
#
loop_
_entity_poly.entity_id
_entity_poly.type
_entity_poly.pdbx_seq_one_letter_code
_entity_poly.pdbx_strand_id
1 'polypeptide(L)'
;MSYNMDLNIDNYDFDDILTLFKLPYHYTEKDMKAAKKIVHQTHPDKSGLDKDYFFFFSKAYKLLYKVFVFRSKIAIKQRDDKDYDAEDVEEFETENEELINRIKKSKNFNTVFNELFTNMHMVREEDGYGDWLKDDNCIELPKCKTPKDMAGVLSAHRETMVLVKHDIQDFYTSTGHNLDGVESYGSGLFSKLQYDDLKNAHEESIIPILESGNMKHQSYDAALEERKTITAPIEKKTAENMIKQQLLLADKEANLRAFKLAKETTKNEEKQTVWWSKFKQILDSK
;
A
#
# COMPACT_ATOMS: atom_id res chain seq x y z
N MET A 1 15.07 -26.31 -21.79
CA MET A 1 15.09 -25.92 -20.36
C MET A 1 13.66 -25.65 -19.97
N SER A 2 13.07 -26.49 -19.11
CA SER A 2 11.68 -26.32 -18.68
C SER A 2 11.64 -25.17 -17.68
N TYR A 3 11.26 -23.98 -18.13
CA TYR A 3 10.90 -22.88 -17.23
C TYR A 3 9.55 -23.26 -16.63
N ASN A 4 9.59 -23.90 -15.46
CA ASN A 4 8.39 -24.23 -14.71
C ASN A 4 7.84 -22.90 -14.15
N MET A 5 6.76 -22.42 -14.75
CA MET A 5 6.11 -21.17 -14.35
C MET A 5 5.50 -21.36 -12.97
N ASP A 6 5.71 -20.41 -12.06
CA ASP A 6 5.03 -20.42 -10.77
C ASP A 6 3.52 -20.18 -11.00
N LEU A 7 2.70 -21.12 -10.57
CA LEU A 7 1.23 -21.05 -10.72
C LEU A 7 0.57 -20.45 -9.48
N ASN A 8 1.34 -19.98 -8.51
CA ASN A 8 0.84 -19.29 -7.35
C ASN A 8 0.78 -17.78 -7.57
N ILE A 9 -0.44 -17.24 -7.73
CA ILE A 9 -0.68 -15.80 -7.93
C ILE A 9 -0.22 -14.93 -6.75
N ASP A 10 -0.10 -15.50 -5.54
CA ASP A 10 0.33 -14.74 -4.37
C ASP A 10 1.79 -14.31 -4.44
N ASN A 11 2.61 -14.99 -5.26
CA ASN A 11 4.03 -14.70 -5.44
C ASN A 11 4.30 -13.62 -6.51
N TYR A 12 3.25 -13.10 -7.16
CA TYR A 12 3.37 -12.13 -8.25
C TYR A 12 2.99 -10.74 -7.76
N ASP A 13 3.82 -9.77 -8.14
CA ASP A 13 3.55 -8.35 -7.94
C ASP A 13 2.72 -7.78 -9.10
N PHE A 14 2.27 -6.53 -8.94
CA PHE A 14 1.48 -5.87 -9.95
C PHE A 14 2.21 -5.77 -11.30
N ASP A 15 3.51 -5.43 -11.27
CA ASP A 15 4.35 -5.32 -12.46
C ASP A 15 4.52 -6.66 -13.19
N ASP A 16 4.62 -7.77 -12.45
CA ASP A 16 4.72 -9.10 -13.03
C ASP A 16 3.44 -9.48 -13.75
N ILE A 17 2.28 -9.19 -13.14
CA ILE A 17 0.97 -9.47 -13.74
C ILE A 17 0.72 -8.58 -14.96
N LEU A 18 1.11 -7.30 -14.93
CA LEU A 18 1.06 -6.43 -16.10
C LEU A 18 1.92 -6.98 -17.24
N THR A 19 3.14 -7.42 -16.93
CA THR A 19 4.08 -8.01 -17.88
C THR A 19 3.51 -9.30 -18.48
N LEU A 20 2.88 -10.14 -17.66
CA LEU A 20 2.25 -11.39 -18.09
C LEU A 20 1.18 -11.17 -19.17
N PHE A 21 0.36 -10.14 -19.01
CA PHE A 21 -0.69 -9.78 -19.97
C PHE A 21 -0.23 -8.78 -21.05
N LYS A 22 1.04 -8.35 -21.00
CA LYS A 22 1.64 -7.33 -21.89
C LYS A 22 0.85 -6.02 -21.86
N LEU A 23 0.46 -5.60 -20.66
CA LEU A 23 -0.34 -4.41 -20.43
C LEU A 23 0.53 -3.22 -20.03
N PRO A 24 0.20 -2.00 -20.48
CA PRO A 24 0.77 -0.80 -19.90
C PRO A 24 0.19 -0.58 -18.50
N TYR A 25 0.90 0.18 -17.67
CA TYR A 25 0.44 0.55 -16.32
C TYR A 25 -0.93 1.24 -16.32
N HIS A 26 -1.15 2.09 -17.32
CA HIS A 26 -2.44 2.73 -17.58
C HIS A 26 -3.22 2.00 -18.69
N TYR A 27 -3.66 0.78 -18.39
CA TYR A 27 -4.44 -0.04 -19.32
C TYR A 27 -5.91 0.38 -19.40
N THR A 28 -6.48 0.31 -20.59
CA THR A 28 -7.86 0.71 -20.91
C THR A 28 -8.81 -0.48 -21.02
N GLU A 29 -10.09 -0.23 -21.27
CA GLU A 29 -11.06 -1.30 -21.53
C GLU A 29 -10.68 -2.16 -22.74
N LYS A 30 -10.05 -1.56 -23.77
CA LYS A 30 -9.53 -2.30 -24.94
C LYS A 30 -8.45 -3.29 -24.53
N ASP A 31 -7.57 -2.86 -23.64
CA ASP A 31 -6.47 -3.68 -23.12
C ASP A 31 -7.02 -4.81 -22.22
N MET A 32 -8.08 -4.55 -21.46
CA MET A 32 -8.81 -5.59 -20.72
C MET A 32 -9.48 -6.62 -21.62
N LYS A 33 -10.00 -6.22 -22.78
CA LYS A 33 -10.52 -7.17 -23.79
C LYS A 33 -9.39 -8.03 -24.37
N ALA A 34 -8.22 -7.45 -24.61
CA ALA A 34 -7.04 -8.18 -25.06
C ALA A 34 -6.55 -9.18 -23.98
N ALA A 35 -6.48 -8.76 -22.72
CA ALA A 35 -6.13 -9.63 -21.60
C ALA A 35 -7.11 -10.80 -21.46
N LYS A 36 -8.42 -10.55 -21.60
CA LYS A 36 -9.45 -11.60 -21.59
C LYS A 36 -9.24 -12.62 -22.72
N LYS A 37 -8.79 -12.17 -23.89
CA LYS A 37 -8.46 -13.06 -25.02
C LYS A 37 -7.28 -13.98 -24.69
N ILE A 38 -6.26 -13.47 -23.99
CA ILE A 38 -5.12 -14.28 -23.53
C ILE A 38 -5.61 -15.40 -22.58
N VAL A 39 -6.43 -15.07 -21.58
CA VAL A 39 -7.01 -16.08 -20.66
C VAL A 39 -7.80 -17.14 -21.43
N HIS A 40 -8.56 -16.72 -22.45
CA HIS A 40 -9.33 -17.67 -23.24
C HIS A 40 -8.44 -18.59 -24.08
N GLN A 41 -7.28 -18.11 -24.53
CA GLN A 41 -6.28 -18.91 -25.24
C GLN A 41 -5.56 -19.91 -24.34
N THR A 42 -5.44 -19.64 -23.03
CA THR A 42 -4.81 -20.55 -22.07
C THR A 42 -5.72 -21.70 -21.63
N HIS A 43 -6.98 -21.73 -22.08
CA HIS A 43 -7.91 -22.82 -21.80
C HIS A 43 -7.35 -24.17 -22.29
N PRO A 44 -7.47 -25.27 -21.51
CA PRO A 44 -6.87 -26.56 -21.86
C PRO A 44 -7.26 -27.09 -23.25
N ASP A 45 -8.52 -26.86 -23.64
CA ASP A 45 -9.06 -27.22 -24.95
C ASP A 45 -8.35 -26.50 -26.14
N LYS A 46 -7.75 -25.34 -25.90
CA LYS A 46 -7.10 -24.52 -26.95
C LYS A 46 -5.58 -24.56 -26.91
N SER A 47 -5.01 -24.55 -25.70
CA SER A 47 -3.56 -24.53 -25.49
C SER A 47 -2.96 -25.92 -25.38
N GLY A 48 -3.76 -26.94 -25.03
CA GLY A 48 -3.26 -28.25 -24.61
C GLY A 48 -2.47 -28.21 -23.29
N LEU A 49 -2.50 -27.08 -22.57
CA LEU A 49 -1.86 -26.92 -21.26
C LEU A 49 -2.76 -27.46 -20.14
N ASP A 50 -2.14 -27.72 -18.99
CA ASP A 50 -2.88 -28.16 -17.81
C ASP A 50 -3.89 -27.10 -17.32
N LYS A 51 -4.94 -27.55 -16.67
CA LYS A 51 -6.04 -26.74 -16.13
C LYS A 51 -5.53 -25.66 -15.17
N ASP A 52 -4.43 -25.94 -14.47
CA ASP A 52 -3.85 -25.02 -13.48
C ASP A 52 -3.34 -23.72 -14.11
N TYR A 53 -2.82 -23.77 -15.35
CA TYR A 53 -2.46 -22.58 -16.10
C TYR A 53 -3.69 -21.70 -16.35
N PHE A 54 -4.79 -22.30 -16.81
CA PHE A 54 -6.02 -21.55 -17.04
C PHE A 54 -6.55 -20.91 -15.76
N PHE A 55 -6.50 -21.64 -14.63
CA PHE A 55 -6.90 -21.08 -13.34
C PHE A 55 -6.00 -19.92 -12.90
N PHE A 56 -4.69 -20.05 -13.06
CA PHE A 56 -3.74 -18.99 -12.76
C PHE A 56 -4.04 -17.72 -13.56
N PHE A 57 -4.12 -17.82 -14.89
CA PHE A 57 -4.44 -16.68 -15.76
C PHE A 57 -5.84 -16.09 -15.47
N SER A 58 -6.81 -16.94 -15.11
CA SER A 58 -8.14 -16.48 -14.72
C SER A 58 -8.12 -15.68 -13.41
N LYS A 59 -7.37 -16.13 -12.41
CA LYS A 59 -7.19 -15.42 -11.14
C LYS A 59 -6.48 -14.08 -11.36
N ALA A 60 -5.38 -14.08 -12.13
CA ALA A 60 -4.62 -12.88 -12.45
C ALA A 60 -5.47 -11.84 -13.21
N TYR A 61 -6.28 -12.27 -14.18
CA TYR A 61 -7.21 -11.39 -14.89
C TYR A 61 -8.29 -10.80 -13.98
N LYS A 62 -8.87 -11.62 -13.07
CA LYS A 62 -9.85 -11.11 -12.09
C LYS A 62 -9.24 -10.02 -11.21
N LEU A 63 -7.99 -10.19 -10.78
CA LEU A 63 -7.29 -9.21 -9.96
C LEU A 63 -7.06 -7.90 -10.73
N LEU A 64 -6.58 -7.96 -11.97
CA LEU A 64 -6.44 -6.79 -12.86
C LEU A 64 -7.79 -6.09 -13.12
N TYR A 65 -8.86 -6.87 -13.28
CA TYR A 65 -10.20 -6.34 -13.46
C TYR A 65 -10.72 -5.63 -12.20
N LYS A 66 -10.45 -6.17 -11.00
CA LYS A 66 -10.77 -5.49 -9.73
C LYS A 66 -10.06 -4.13 -9.65
N VAL A 67 -8.78 -4.07 -10.01
CA VAL A 67 -8.01 -2.80 -10.08
C VAL A 67 -8.60 -1.83 -11.11
N PHE A 68 -8.98 -2.32 -12.30
CA PHE A 68 -9.64 -1.51 -13.33
C PHE A 68 -10.94 -0.88 -12.86
N VAL A 69 -11.78 -1.70 -12.21
CA VAL A 69 -13.07 -1.26 -11.66
C VAL A 69 -12.86 -0.29 -10.52
N PHE A 70 -11.88 -0.51 -9.64
CA PHE A 70 -11.54 0.42 -8.55
C PHE A 70 -11.18 1.80 -9.11
N ARG A 71 -10.30 1.85 -10.11
CA ARG A 71 -9.90 3.09 -10.78
C ARG A 71 -11.08 3.77 -11.48
N SER A 72 -11.90 3.01 -12.20
CA SER A 72 -13.10 3.53 -12.87
C SER A 72 -14.13 4.06 -11.87
N LYS A 73 -14.35 3.36 -10.75
CA LYS A 73 -15.28 3.78 -9.69
C LYS A 73 -14.82 5.06 -9.01
N ILE A 74 -13.52 5.24 -8.77
CA ILE A 74 -12.99 6.52 -8.25
C ILE A 74 -13.26 7.64 -9.25
N ALA A 75 -12.99 7.42 -10.54
CA ALA A 75 -13.22 8.41 -11.58
C ALA A 75 -14.71 8.80 -11.74
N ILE A 76 -15.63 7.89 -11.42
CA ILE A 76 -17.08 8.12 -11.43
C ILE A 76 -17.54 8.79 -10.13
N LYS A 77 -17.07 8.32 -8.95
CA LYS A 77 -17.44 8.88 -7.63
C LYS A 77 -16.96 10.32 -7.43
N GLN A 78 -15.90 10.76 -8.11
CA GLN A 78 -15.52 12.18 -8.08
C GLN A 78 -16.46 13.09 -8.89
N ARG A 79 -17.40 12.52 -9.68
CA ARG A 79 -18.33 13.27 -10.52
C ARG A 79 -19.75 13.36 -9.96
N ASP A 80 -20.14 12.44 -9.07
CA ASP A 80 -21.44 12.43 -8.43
C ASP A 80 -21.28 12.50 -6.91
N ASP A 81 -21.86 13.56 -6.32
CA ASP A 81 -22.14 13.67 -4.89
C ASP A 81 -23.26 12.67 -4.56
N LYS A 82 -22.90 11.39 -4.38
CA LYS A 82 -23.88 10.36 -4.01
C LYS A 82 -24.06 10.35 -2.51
N ASP A 83 -25.28 10.63 -2.07
CA ASP A 83 -25.80 10.16 -0.80
C ASP A 83 -25.58 8.63 -0.71
N TYR A 84 -25.05 8.17 0.43
CA TYR A 84 -24.91 6.75 0.71
C TYR A 84 -26.32 6.16 0.89
N ASP A 85 -26.93 5.67 -0.17
CA ASP A 85 -28.14 4.86 -0.05
C ASP A 85 -27.79 3.50 0.55
N ALA A 86 -28.42 3.20 1.68
CA ALA A 86 -28.28 1.94 2.40
C ALA A 86 -28.86 0.73 1.62
N GLU A 87 -29.59 0.98 0.53
CA GLU A 87 -30.30 -0.03 -0.25
C GLU A 87 -29.38 -0.99 -1.03
N ASP A 88 -28.13 -0.59 -1.35
CA ASP A 88 -27.15 -1.46 -2.03
C ASP A 88 -26.61 -2.61 -1.11
N VAL A 89 -26.94 -2.58 0.19
CA VAL A 89 -26.52 -3.59 1.19
C VAL A 89 -27.59 -4.69 1.37
N GLU A 90 -28.84 -4.44 0.97
CA GLU A 90 -29.98 -5.26 1.38
C GLU A 90 -30.03 -6.67 0.76
N GLU A 91 -29.53 -6.85 -0.47
CA GLU A 91 -29.66 -8.15 -1.17
C GLU A 91 -28.72 -9.24 -0.60
N PHE A 92 -27.60 -8.87 0.04
CA PHE A 92 -26.62 -9.82 0.58
C PHE A 92 -26.90 -10.24 2.04
N GLU A 93 -27.74 -9.51 2.77
CA GLU A 93 -28.01 -9.75 4.19
C GLU A 93 -29.13 -10.79 4.42
N THR A 94 -30.17 -10.81 3.58
CA THR A 94 -31.38 -11.62 3.81
C THR A 94 -31.14 -13.14 3.93
N GLU A 95 -30.31 -13.74 3.06
CA GLU A 95 -29.99 -15.19 3.14
C GLU A 95 -29.18 -15.56 4.40
N ASN A 96 -28.33 -14.64 4.86
CA ASN A 96 -27.46 -14.87 6.00
C ASN A 96 -28.17 -14.64 7.34
N GLU A 97 -29.21 -13.79 7.37
CA GLU A 97 -30.01 -13.53 8.57
C GLU A 97 -30.66 -14.78 9.15
N GLU A 98 -31.27 -15.62 8.29
CA GLU A 98 -31.88 -16.88 8.73
C GLU A 98 -30.86 -17.86 9.31
N LEU A 99 -29.66 -17.90 8.72
CA LEU A 99 -28.54 -18.69 9.19
C LEU A 99 -28.09 -18.20 10.57
N ILE A 100 -27.83 -16.89 10.70
CA ILE A 100 -27.45 -16.24 11.96
C ILE A 100 -28.46 -16.55 13.06
N ASN A 101 -29.76 -16.42 12.76
CA ASN A 101 -30.83 -16.66 13.73
C ASN A 101 -30.90 -18.12 14.19
N ARG A 102 -30.57 -19.09 13.32
CA ARG A 102 -30.49 -20.51 13.70
C ARG A 102 -29.27 -20.79 14.56
N ILE A 103 -28.12 -20.22 14.22
CA ILE A 103 -26.85 -20.47 14.91
C ILE A 103 -26.83 -19.80 16.29
N LYS A 104 -27.41 -18.61 16.44
CA LYS A 104 -27.63 -17.95 17.75
C LYS A 104 -28.41 -18.81 18.74
N LYS A 105 -29.29 -19.69 18.26
CA LYS A 105 -30.10 -20.60 19.10
C LYS A 105 -29.38 -21.90 19.43
N SER A 106 -28.20 -22.16 18.86
CA SER A 106 -27.42 -23.36 19.12
C SER A 106 -26.66 -23.23 20.45
N LYS A 107 -26.56 -24.33 21.22
CA LYS A 107 -25.84 -24.34 22.50
C LYS A 107 -24.33 -24.15 22.35
N ASN A 108 -23.78 -24.41 21.17
CA ASN A 108 -22.34 -24.37 20.88
C ASN A 108 -21.91 -23.08 20.16
N PHE A 109 -22.81 -22.08 20.04
CA PHE A 109 -22.55 -20.84 19.29
C PHE A 109 -21.24 -20.16 19.68
N ASN A 110 -21.02 -19.91 20.98
CA ASN A 110 -19.86 -19.15 21.45
C ASN A 110 -18.54 -19.86 21.14
N THR A 111 -18.47 -21.18 21.33
CA THR A 111 -17.27 -21.96 21.03
C THR A 111 -16.96 -21.94 19.55
N VAL A 112 -17.97 -22.16 18.70
CA VAL A 112 -17.85 -22.13 17.24
C VAL A 112 -17.46 -20.74 16.75
N PHE A 113 -18.13 -19.70 17.25
CA PHE A 113 -17.84 -18.31 16.87
C PHE A 113 -16.41 -17.95 17.24
N ASN A 114 -15.95 -18.26 18.44
CA ASN A 114 -14.58 -17.94 18.88
C ASN A 114 -13.53 -18.70 18.07
N GLU A 115 -13.76 -19.99 17.78
CA GLU A 115 -12.86 -20.78 16.94
C GLU A 115 -12.80 -20.21 15.52
N LEU A 116 -13.95 -19.90 14.93
CA LEU A 116 -14.02 -19.31 13.60
C LEU A 116 -13.40 -17.91 13.57
N PHE A 117 -13.64 -17.08 14.59
CA PHE A 117 -13.11 -15.72 14.69
C PHE A 117 -11.57 -15.74 14.77
N THR A 118 -11.02 -16.62 15.60
CA THR A 118 -9.57 -16.83 15.73
C THR A 118 -8.97 -17.31 14.40
N ASN A 119 -9.64 -18.23 13.71
CA ASN A 119 -9.21 -18.73 12.39
C ASN A 119 -9.37 -17.69 11.27
N MET A 120 -10.31 -16.77 11.39
CA MET A 120 -10.54 -15.70 10.41
C MET A 120 -9.60 -14.53 10.57
N HIS A 121 -9.00 -14.36 11.76
CA HIS A 121 -8.04 -13.31 12.03
C HIS A 121 -7.09 -13.15 10.84
N MET A 122 -7.21 -12.02 10.17
CA MET A 122 -6.28 -11.67 9.11
C MET A 122 -5.05 -11.16 9.83
N VAL A 123 -3.97 -11.94 9.76
CA VAL A 123 -2.65 -11.38 9.99
C VAL A 123 -2.46 -10.37 8.85
N ARG A 124 -2.77 -9.10 9.13
CA ARG A 124 -2.16 -8.02 8.37
C ARG A 124 -0.68 -8.14 8.62
N GLU A 125 0.13 -7.93 7.60
CA GLU A 125 1.55 -7.71 7.82
C GLU A 125 1.64 -6.55 8.82
N GLU A 126 2.16 -6.82 10.03
CA GLU A 126 2.38 -5.78 11.03
C GLU A 126 3.50 -4.89 10.48
N ASP A 127 3.11 -3.77 9.88
CA ASP A 127 4.00 -2.78 9.25
C ASP A 127 4.42 -1.67 10.22
N GLY A 128 4.09 -1.80 11.49
CA GLY A 128 4.48 -0.88 12.55
C GLY A 128 5.89 -1.17 13.11
N TYR A 129 6.35 -0.29 13.99
CA TYR A 129 7.67 -0.44 14.65
C TYR A 129 7.69 -1.45 15.79
N GLY A 130 6.76 -2.42 15.81
CA GLY A 130 6.62 -3.37 16.91
C GLY A 130 7.88 -4.21 17.13
N ASP A 131 8.48 -4.72 16.05
CA ASP A 131 9.71 -5.51 16.15
C ASP A 131 10.94 -4.64 16.39
N TRP A 132 10.97 -3.43 15.83
CA TRP A 132 12.02 -2.43 16.12
C TRP A 132 12.03 -2.02 17.60
N LEU A 133 10.85 -1.85 18.21
CA LEU A 133 10.72 -1.44 19.62
C LEU A 133 11.08 -2.56 20.60
N LYS A 134 11.01 -3.83 20.19
CA LYS A 134 11.37 -4.99 21.02
C LYS A 134 12.87 -5.26 21.07
N ASP A 135 13.67 -4.66 20.20
CA ASP A 135 15.12 -4.85 20.20
C ASP A 135 15.75 -4.07 21.37
N ASP A 136 16.33 -4.77 22.34
CA ASP A 136 16.99 -4.16 23.50
C ASP A 136 18.17 -3.23 23.12
N ASN A 137 18.64 -3.28 21.87
CA ASN A 137 19.68 -2.39 21.34
C ASN A 137 19.12 -1.11 20.69
N CYS A 138 17.79 -0.92 20.61
CA CYS A 138 17.20 0.22 19.91
C CYS A 138 17.45 1.58 20.59
N ILE A 139 17.82 1.59 21.88
CA ILE A 139 18.10 2.81 22.65
C ILE A 139 19.41 2.61 23.44
N GLU A 140 20.55 2.71 22.76
CA GLU A 140 21.82 2.88 23.46
C GLU A 140 21.88 4.28 24.09
N LEU A 141 21.68 4.36 25.40
CA LEU A 141 21.89 5.61 26.14
C LEU A 141 23.41 5.84 26.32
N PRO A 142 24.03 6.81 25.63
CA PRO A 142 25.44 7.07 25.78
C PRO A 142 25.72 7.56 27.20
N LYS A 143 26.68 6.93 27.89
CA LYS A 143 27.14 7.34 29.22
C LYS A 143 28.02 8.58 29.13
N CYS A 144 27.41 9.74 28.92
CA CYS A 144 28.11 11.03 28.91
C CYS A 144 28.23 11.58 30.34
N LYS A 145 29.45 11.83 30.82
CA LYS A 145 29.69 12.46 32.14
C LYS A 145 30.03 13.94 32.02
N THR A 146 30.57 14.36 30.88
CA THR A 146 30.96 15.75 30.63
C THR A 146 30.39 16.28 29.30
N PRO A 147 30.28 17.61 29.13
CA PRO A 147 29.89 18.23 27.86
C PRO A 147 30.84 17.87 26.70
N LYS A 148 32.12 17.61 26.99
CA LYS A 148 33.11 17.18 25.98
C LYS A 148 32.84 15.75 25.49
N ASP A 149 32.48 14.85 26.41
CA ASP A 149 32.09 13.48 26.05
C ASP A 149 30.82 13.50 25.20
N MET A 150 29.86 14.35 25.55
CA MET A 150 28.64 14.57 24.76
C MET A 150 28.98 15.07 23.35
N ALA A 151 29.89 16.05 23.19
CA ALA A 151 30.31 16.52 21.88
C ALA A 151 30.93 15.40 21.03
N GLY A 152 31.75 14.54 21.63
CA GLY A 152 32.34 13.37 20.96
C GLY A 152 31.31 12.34 20.49
N VAL A 153 30.34 12.02 21.36
CA VAL A 153 29.23 11.11 21.00
C VAL A 153 28.36 11.70 19.89
N LEU A 154 28.02 12.99 19.96
CA LEU A 154 27.25 13.67 18.92
C LEU A 154 28.01 13.69 17.58
N SER A 155 29.34 13.90 17.58
CA SER A 155 30.13 13.83 16.35
C SER A 155 30.16 12.43 15.75
N ALA A 156 30.34 11.38 16.56
CA ALA A 156 30.32 10.00 16.08
C ALA A 156 28.94 9.60 15.52
N HIS A 157 27.86 10.03 16.19
CA HIS A 157 26.51 9.78 15.70
C HIS A 157 26.24 10.50 14.36
N ARG A 158 26.69 11.75 14.22
CA ARG A 158 26.58 12.50 12.94
C ARG A 158 27.28 11.80 11.77
N GLU A 159 28.40 11.12 12.00
CA GLU A 159 29.11 10.37 10.94
C GLU A 159 28.32 9.16 10.45
N THR A 160 27.49 8.56 11.31
CA THR A 160 26.63 7.43 10.95
C THR A 160 25.31 7.86 10.29
N MET A 161 24.93 9.13 10.42
CA MET A 161 23.67 9.64 9.89
C MET A 161 23.75 9.94 8.40
N VAL A 162 22.78 9.43 7.66
CA VAL A 162 22.54 9.82 6.26
C VAL A 162 21.52 10.96 6.27
N LEU A 163 21.83 12.08 5.60
CA LEU A 163 20.85 13.15 5.43
C LEU A 163 19.68 12.64 4.60
N VAL A 164 18.53 12.43 5.24
CA VAL A 164 17.27 12.13 4.55
C VAL A 164 16.75 13.43 3.95
N LYS A 165 16.86 13.55 2.63
CA LYS A 165 16.36 14.71 1.89
C LYS A 165 14.90 14.46 1.53
N HIS A 166 13.99 15.14 2.20
CA HIS A 166 12.61 15.24 1.74
C HIS A 166 12.55 16.19 0.55
N ASP A 167 11.99 15.74 -0.57
CA ASP A 167 11.74 16.58 -1.74
C ASP A 167 10.62 17.59 -1.47
N ILE A 168 10.46 18.55 -2.38
CA ILE A 168 9.38 19.55 -2.29
C ILE A 168 8.05 18.81 -2.39
N GLN A 169 7.30 18.80 -1.29
CA GLN A 169 5.95 18.28 -1.24
C GLN A 169 4.95 19.40 -1.52
N ASP A 170 3.91 19.07 -2.28
CA ASP A 170 2.81 20.01 -2.52
C ASP A 170 2.11 20.36 -1.20
N PHE A 171 1.71 21.62 -1.06
CA PHE A 171 0.93 22.08 0.08
C PHE A 171 -0.48 21.48 0.01
N TYR A 172 -0.65 20.27 0.50
CA TYR A 172 -1.94 19.64 0.67
C TYR A 172 -2.28 19.51 2.16
N THR A 173 -3.36 20.17 2.56
CA THR A 173 -4.16 19.76 3.72
C THR A 173 -4.85 18.45 3.35
N SER A 174 -4.12 17.34 3.42
CA SER A 174 -4.69 16.00 3.27
C SER A 174 -5.54 15.69 4.51
N THR A 175 -6.86 15.67 4.35
CA THR A 175 -7.81 15.21 5.38
C THR A 175 -8.01 13.68 5.30
N GLY A 176 -6.91 12.93 5.14
CA GLY A 176 -6.98 11.48 5.00
C GLY A 176 -5.67 10.81 5.39
N HIS A 177 -5.77 9.78 6.23
CA HIS A 177 -4.65 8.89 6.56
C HIS A 177 -4.64 7.73 5.58
N ASN A 178 -3.46 7.33 5.12
CA ASN A 178 -3.29 6.15 4.27
C ASN A 178 -3.58 4.91 5.13
N LEU A 179 -4.52 4.06 4.70
CA LEU A 179 -4.96 2.88 5.46
C LEU A 179 -4.07 1.65 5.25
N ASP A 180 -3.06 1.78 4.38
CA ASP A 180 -2.28 0.68 3.79
C ASP A 180 -0.81 0.67 4.25
N GLY A 181 -0.55 1.33 5.38
CA GLY A 181 0.78 1.67 5.86
C GLY A 181 1.22 3.05 5.38
N VAL A 182 1.98 3.75 6.22
CA VAL A 182 2.63 5.02 5.88
C VAL A 182 4.13 4.87 6.13
N GLU A 183 4.95 5.51 5.30
CA GLU A 183 6.41 5.53 5.53
C GLU A 183 6.77 6.18 6.88
N SER A 184 5.94 7.11 7.35
CA SER A 184 6.06 7.79 8.63
C SER A 184 4.67 8.13 9.16
N TYR A 185 4.45 7.92 10.46
CA TYR A 185 3.25 8.32 11.18
C TYR A 185 3.36 9.75 11.74
N GLY A 186 4.35 10.53 11.30
CA GLY A 186 4.53 11.92 11.73
C GLY A 186 3.50 12.89 11.15
N SER A 187 3.27 13.98 11.86
CA SER A 187 2.43 15.08 11.39
C SER A 187 3.20 15.99 10.43
N GLY A 188 2.50 16.58 9.46
CA GLY A 188 3.12 17.57 8.58
C GLY A 188 3.52 18.87 9.30
N LEU A 189 4.50 19.58 8.74
CA LEU A 189 5.09 20.83 9.29
C LEU A 189 4.06 21.91 9.68
N PHE A 190 2.89 21.93 9.03
CA PHE A 190 1.83 22.92 9.27
C PHE A 190 0.55 22.32 9.88
N SER A 191 0.63 21.10 10.42
CA SER A 191 -0.48 20.47 11.12
C SER A 191 -0.84 21.25 12.39
N LYS A 192 -2.12 21.27 12.77
CA LYS A 192 -2.58 21.92 14.01
C LYS A 192 -2.07 21.20 15.27
N LEU A 193 -1.93 19.88 15.18
CA LEU A 193 -1.39 19.03 16.24
C LEU A 193 -0.08 18.44 15.75
N GLN A 194 1.01 18.99 16.27
CA GLN A 194 2.36 18.55 15.93
C GLN A 194 2.71 17.31 16.74
N TYR A 195 2.88 16.20 16.04
CA TYR A 195 3.45 14.95 16.56
C TYR A 195 4.41 14.40 15.52
N ASP A 196 5.35 13.58 15.97
CA ASP A 196 6.33 12.94 15.10
C ASP A 196 6.20 11.42 15.18
N ASP A 197 6.74 10.77 14.18
CA ASP A 197 6.87 9.34 14.13
C ASP A 197 7.87 8.84 15.19
N LEU A 198 7.57 7.72 15.85
CA LEU A 198 8.41 7.18 16.91
C LEU A 198 9.82 6.83 16.41
N LYS A 199 9.92 6.18 15.25
CA LYS A 199 11.20 5.76 14.69
C LYS A 199 11.99 6.96 14.20
N ASN A 200 11.34 7.91 13.52
CA ASN A 200 11.99 9.14 13.06
C ASN A 200 12.51 9.97 14.25
N ALA A 201 11.74 10.10 15.32
CA ALA A 201 12.18 10.83 16.51
C ALA A 201 13.46 10.24 17.14
N HIS A 202 13.68 8.93 16.99
CA HIS A 202 14.86 8.24 17.50
C HIS A 202 16.04 8.23 16.50
N GLU A 203 15.77 8.03 15.21
CA GLU A 203 16.79 7.90 14.17
C GLU A 203 17.24 9.24 13.57
N GLU A 204 16.37 10.25 13.55
CA GLU A 204 16.61 11.58 12.95
C GLU A 204 16.78 12.68 14.01
N SER A 205 17.27 12.33 15.20
CA SER A 205 17.37 13.24 16.35
C SER A 205 18.37 14.39 16.19
N ILE A 206 19.32 14.29 15.26
CA ILE A 206 20.41 15.24 15.07
C ILE A 206 20.50 15.63 13.59
N ILE A 207 20.57 16.93 13.31
CA ILE A 207 20.83 17.43 11.95
C ILE A 207 22.32 17.20 11.65
N PRO A 208 22.69 16.36 10.66
CA PRO A 208 24.08 16.17 10.30
C PRO A 208 24.60 17.43 9.60
N ILE A 209 25.37 18.23 10.34
CA ILE A 209 26.14 19.33 9.75
C ILE A 209 27.38 18.68 9.13
N LEU A 210 27.36 18.46 7.82
CA LEU A 210 28.55 18.06 7.07
C LEU A 210 29.56 19.22 7.13
N GLU A 211 30.57 19.11 8.01
CA GLU A 211 31.64 20.11 8.13
C GLU A 211 32.48 20.23 6.84
N SER A 212 32.38 19.26 5.93
CA SER A 212 33.08 19.28 4.66
C SER A 212 32.31 18.56 3.56
N GLY A 213 31.74 19.30 2.61
CA GLY A 213 31.68 18.82 1.21
C GLY A 213 30.38 18.99 0.44
N ASN A 214 29.20 18.99 1.08
CA ASN A 214 27.93 18.91 0.34
C ASN A 214 27.04 20.17 0.40
N MET A 215 27.54 21.27 0.97
CA MET A 215 26.85 22.54 0.81
C MET A 215 27.16 23.12 -0.57
N LYS A 216 26.14 23.21 -1.43
CA LYS A 216 26.24 23.80 -2.78
C LYS A 216 26.92 25.17 -2.77
N HIS A 217 26.79 25.91 -1.66
CA HIS A 217 27.43 27.18 -1.43
C HIS A 217 28.23 27.17 -0.14
N GLN A 218 29.48 27.61 -0.22
CA GLN A 218 30.36 27.75 0.94
C GLN A 218 30.09 29.06 1.72
N SER A 219 29.36 30.02 1.14
CA SER A 219 29.01 31.29 1.77
C SER A 219 27.61 31.77 1.40
N TYR A 220 27.04 32.59 2.28
CA TYR A 220 25.75 33.26 2.06
C TYR A 220 25.77 34.10 0.77
N ASP A 221 26.85 34.85 0.53
CA ASP A 221 26.95 35.73 -0.63
C ASP A 221 26.93 34.93 -1.95
N ALA A 222 27.61 33.78 -2.01
CA ALA A 222 27.58 32.90 -3.18
C ALA A 222 26.17 32.36 -3.46
N ALA A 223 25.42 32.00 -2.41
CA ALA A 223 24.03 31.57 -2.53
C ALA A 223 23.11 32.72 -2.96
N LEU A 224 23.35 33.93 -2.45
CA LEU A 224 22.59 35.13 -2.77
C LEU A 224 22.80 35.56 -4.23
N GLU A 225 24.04 35.52 -4.72
CA GLU A 225 24.37 35.80 -6.12
C GLU A 225 23.70 34.79 -7.06
N GLU A 226 23.72 33.48 -6.75
CA GLU A 226 22.98 32.49 -7.55
C GLU A 226 21.48 32.82 -7.58
N ARG A 227 20.87 33.13 -6.42
CA ARG A 227 19.44 33.48 -6.36
C ARG A 227 19.10 34.75 -7.15
N LYS A 228 20.00 35.72 -7.21
CA LYS A 228 19.84 36.93 -8.05
C LYS A 228 19.90 36.60 -9.54
N THR A 229 20.60 35.53 -9.94
CA THR A 229 20.68 35.08 -11.35
C THR A 229 19.48 34.26 -11.81
N ILE A 230 18.56 33.87 -10.91
CA ILE A 230 17.28 33.26 -11.31
C ILE A 230 16.36 34.36 -11.85
N THR A 231 16.61 34.78 -13.09
CA THR A 231 15.94 35.91 -13.73
C THR A 231 14.62 35.54 -14.43
N ALA A 232 14.34 34.25 -14.62
CA ALA A 232 13.13 33.80 -15.30
C ALA A 232 12.55 32.53 -14.64
N PRO A 233 11.21 32.39 -14.64
CA PRO A 233 10.57 31.14 -14.23
C PRO A 233 11.03 29.99 -15.12
N ILE A 234 10.92 28.76 -14.60
CA ILE A 234 11.23 27.52 -15.35
C ILE A 234 10.51 27.54 -16.70
N GLU A 235 11.21 27.11 -17.75
CA GLU A 235 10.63 27.02 -19.09
C GLU A 235 9.35 26.18 -19.06
N LYS A 236 8.27 26.69 -19.68
CA LYS A 236 6.95 26.04 -19.70
C LYS A 236 7.01 24.55 -20.05
N LYS A 237 7.81 24.19 -21.06
CA LYS A 237 7.97 22.79 -21.49
C LYS A 237 8.57 21.90 -20.40
N THR A 238 9.56 22.43 -19.66
CA THR A 238 10.21 21.72 -18.55
C THR A 238 9.25 21.56 -17.38
N ALA A 239 8.50 22.61 -17.04
CA ALA A 239 7.47 22.56 -16.00
C ALA A 239 6.36 21.54 -16.33
N GLU A 240 5.86 21.55 -17.58
CA GLU A 240 4.87 20.55 -18.04
C GLU A 240 5.40 19.11 -17.97
N ASN A 241 6.68 18.90 -18.27
CA ASN A 241 7.30 17.58 -18.16
C ASN A 241 7.45 17.14 -16.70
N MET A 242 7.81 18.05 -15.78
CA MET A 242 7.86 17.76 -14.35
C MET A 242 6.48 17.35 -13.81
N ILE A 243 5.44 18.10 -14.15
CA ILE A 243 4.06 17.79 -13.76
C ILE A 243 3.63 16.43 -14.33
N LYS A 244 3.92 16.15 -15.60
CA LYS A 244 3.63 14.83 -16.20
C LYS A 244 4.33 13.69 -15.47
N GLN A 245 5.59 13.86 -15.08
CA GLN A 245 6.32 12.84 -14.31
C GLN A 245 5.71 12.62 -12.94
N GLN A 246 5.34 13.69 -12.23
CA GLN A 246 4.66 13.59 -10.93
C GLN A 246 3.31 12.87 -11.06
N LEU A 247 2.50 13.22 -12.06
CA LEU A 247 1.22 12.54 -12.32
C LEU A 247 1.43 11.06 -12.63
N LEU A 248 2.45 10.70 -13.41
CA LEU A 248 2.78 9.31 -13.70
C LEU A 248 3.20 8.54 -12.43
N LEU A 249 3.93 9.17 -11.51
CA LEU A 249 4.32 8.55 -10.24
C LEU A 249 3.10 8.37 -9.32
N ALA A 250 2.28 9.40 -9.18
CA ALA A 250 1.04 9.33 -8.39
C ALA A 250 0.08 8.25 -8.93
N ASP A 251 -0.10 8.18 -10.24
CA ASP A 251 -0.87 7.11 -10.88
C ASP A 251 -0.25 5.74 -10.61
N LYS A 252 1.09 5.66 -10.61
CA LYS A 252 1.79 4.40 -10.34
C LYS A 252 1.47 3.88 -8.95
N GLU A 253 1.64 4.73 -7.94
CA GLU A 253 1.31 4.44 -6.55
C GLU A 253 -0.16 4.10 -6.36
N ALA A 254 -1.06 4.86 -6.99
CA ALA A 254 -2.50 4.61 -6.89
C ALA A 254 -2.89 3.22 -7.40
N ASN A 255 -2.30 2.75 -8.51
CA ASN A 255 -2.60 1.39 -8.99
C ASN A 255 -1.95 0.31 -8.12
N LEU A 256 -0.76 0.54 -7.54
CA LEU A 256 -0.16 -0.41 -6.58
C LEU A 256 -1.04 -0.58 -5.35
N ARG A 257 -1.53 0.53 -4.78
CA ARG A 257 -2.46 0.50 -3.65
C ARG A 257 -3.77 -0.19 -4.02
N ALA A 258 -4.34 0.14 -5.18
CA ALA A 258 -5.55 -0.53 -5.68
C ALA A 258 -5.33 -2.05 -5.85
N PHE A 259 -4.14 -2.47 -6.29
CA PHE A 259 -3.78 -3.86 -6.43
C PHE A 259 -3.63 -4.57 -5.07
N LYS A 260 -2.92 -3.96 -4.11
CA LYS A 260 -2.77 -4.49 -2.75
C LYS A 260 -4.14 -4.67 -2.09
N LEU A 261 -4.98 -3.65 -2.12
CA LEU A 261 -6.36 -3.70 -1.63
C LEU A 261 -7.19 -4.78 -2.34
N ALA A 262 -7.07 -4.92 -3.66
CA ALA A 262 -7.79 -5.96 -4.40
C ALA A 262 -7.33 -7.38 -4.02
N LYS A 263 -6.03 -7.57 -3.74
CA LYS A 263 -5.47 -8.85 -3.27
C LYS A 263 -5.99 -9.18 -1.87
N GLU A 264 -5.95 -8.22 -0.95
CA GLU A 264 -6.49 -8.36 0.41
C GLU A 264 -8.00 -8.65 0.39
N THR A 265 -8.76 -7.91 -0.41
CA THR A 265 -10.21 -8.11 -0.56
C THR A 265 -10.50 -9.52 -1.07
N THR A 266 -9.72 -10.01 -2.04
CA THR A 266 -9.89 -11.38 -2.56
C THR A 266 -9.59 -12.44 -1.49
N LYS A 267 -8.54 -12.27 -0.70
CA LYS A 267 -8.25 -13.17 0.44
C LYS A 267 -9.36 -13.11 1.49
N ASN A 268 -9.94 -11.94 1.73
CA ASN A 268 -11.05 -11.77 2.66
C ASN A 268 -12.33 -12.45 2.15
N GLU A 269 -12.66 -12.30 0.86
CA GLU A 269 -13.77 -12.99 0.21
C GLU A 269 -13.62 -14.52 0.33
N GLU A 270 -12.43 -15.07 0.06
CA GLU A 270 -12.15 -16.51 0.21
C GLU A 270 -12.36 -16.96 1.66
N LYS A 271 -11.82 -16.22 2.63
CA LYS A 271 -12.05 -16.47 4.06
C LYS A 271 -13.53 -16.40 4.44
N GLN A 272 -14.26 -15.42 3.94
CA GLN A 272 -15.69 -15.25 4.18
C GLN A 272 -16.51 -16.41 3.60
N THR A 273 -16.14 -16.96 2.44
CA THR A 273 -16.80 -18.17 1.92
C THR A 273 -16.57 -19.39 2.82
N VAL A 274 -15.35 -19.56 3.36
CA VAL A 274 -15.04 -20.63 4.32
C VAL A 274 -15.82 -20.43 5.62
N TRP A 275 -15.90 -19.20 6.12
CA TRP A 275 -16.69 -18.83 7.30
C TRP A 275 -18.14 -19.28 7.15
N TRP A 276 -18.81 -18.87 6.07
CA TRP A 276 -20.20 -19.23 5.83
C TRP A 276 -20.39 -20.73 5.57
N SER A 277 -19.44 -21.39 4.91
CA SER A 277 -19.49 -22.84 4.70
C SER A 277 -19.46 -23.63 6.01
N LYS A 278 -18.56 -23.26 6.94
CA LYS A 278 -18.50 -23.90 8.27
C LYS A 278 -19.77 -23.67 9.08
N PHE A 279 -20.34 -22.47 9.00
CA PHE A 279 -21.63 -22.17 9.64
C PHE A 279 -22.78 -23.04 9.10
N LYS A 280 -22.81 -23.29 7.79
CA LYS A 280 -23.79 -24.20 7.17
C LYS A 280 -23.60 -25.66 7.64
N GLN A 281 -22.37 -26.17 7.67
CA GLN A 281 -22.07 -27.54 8.13
C GLN A 281 -22.56 -27.82 9.56
N ILE A 282 -22.45 -26.86 10.46
CA ILE A 282 -22.86 -27.01 11.87
C ILE A 282 -24.39 -27.03 12.02
N LEU A 283 -25.11 -26.36 11.11
CA LEU A 283 -26.57 -26.44 11.06
C LEU A 283 -27.05 -27.79 10.52
N ASP A 284 -26.30 -28.36 9.58
CA ASP A 284 -26.64 -29.61 8.90
C ASP A 284 -26.19 -30.86 9.68
N SER A 285 -25.26 -30.74 10.64
CA SER A 285 -24.73 -31.85 11.43
C SER A 285 -25.67 -32.35 12.55
N LYS A 286 -26.97 -32.44 12.29
CA LYS A 286 -27.97 -33.04 13.19
C LYS A 286 -28.05 -34.54 13.04
#